data_AF-A0A1E4H463-F1
#
_entry.id   AF-A0A1E4H463-F1
#
_cell.length_a   1.000
_cell.length_b   1.000
_cell.length_c   1.000
_cell.angle_alpha   90.00
_cell.angle_beta   90.00
_cell.angle_gamma   90.00
#
_symmetry.space_group_name_H-M   'P 1'
#
loop_
_entity.id
_entity.type
_entity.pdbx_description
1 polymer ?
#
loop_
_entity_poly.entity_id
_entity_poly.type
_entity_poly.pdbx_seq_one_letter_code
_entity_poly.pdbx_strand_id
1 'polypeptide(L)'
;MSSNSYSLRAHAIESLTQVKRPNVPWRVVVRNTAAVVLPLAAGMATGHQTIGLAVASGALNAMFSDQPGPYRQRLRQLLLNALAAGLASLAGFLLGDQLLPLLAITAALGFFGGLLVVFGPDTARAGMTSMILLVITAATPQPLPGALGGAALIFAGGLLLAAFSLAAWPLQRYWPERHALVEVYRGLAALARETRHDATDVPALTEAMTTLQQTLLGRHRAHGRAMEAFGVLLELAERIRLELTAIAELHAGPALQAGFRDGAAEVLAAIADALEHGDSPARADTLLQALRARHDEGDGLAPHRDALIGQLAAAVRNADWAGSRGELRASAAETRLPATLRSTAIRATLRASLTPRSVAFRHAVRMAVCLTATLALSRWLDLPHGYWVPMTAAIVLRADFAATFNFGLLRVLGTVLGLVLTTMLLSITPDQPWAHLALMAVLCMAFRYLAGAHYGIAVAALTGTVVILLSFEGVAPDAAVL
;
A
#
# COMPACT_ATOMS: atom_id res chain seq x y z
N MET A 1 38.89 7.42 -15.44
CA MET A 1 37.85 7.61 -14.42
C MET A 1 37.04 8.85 -14.78
N SER A 2 36.01 8.68 -15.62
CA SER A 2 35.15 9.78 -16.09
C SER A 2 33.92 9.91 -15.19
N SER A 3 33.78 11.09 -14.60
CA SER A 3 32.67 11.51 -13.74
C SER A 3 31.35 11.51 -14.52
N ASN A 4 30.49 10.52 -14.26
CA ASN A 4 29.13 10.51 -14.78
C ASN A 4 28.30 11.51 -13.97
N SER A 5 28.11 12.71 -14.53
CA SER A 5 27.28 13.76 -13.97
C SER A 5 25.82 13.29 -13.94
N TYR A 6 25.29 13.05 -12.74
CA TYR A 6 23.85 12.91 -12.48
C TYR A 6 23.14 14.21 -12.88
N SER A 7 22.78 14.32 -14.16
CA SER A 7 22.09 15.48 -14.72
C SER A 7 20.67 15.51 -14.17
N LEU A 8 20.38 16.48 -13.29
CA LEU A 8 19.02 16.78 -12.80
C LEU A 8 18.01 16.89 -13.96
N ARG A 9 18.45 17.39 -15.13
CA ARG A 9 17.61 17.49 -16.33
C ARG A 9 17.24 16.12 -16.89
N ALA A 10 18.19 15.19 -16.96
CA ALA A 10 17.91 13.84 -17.45
C ALA A 10 16.90 13.12 -16.53
N HIS A 11 17.07 13.25 -15.22
CA HIS A 11 16.16 12.63 -14.25
C HIS A 11 14.77 13.28 -14.23
N ALA A 12 14.69 14.61 -14.42
CA ALA A 12 13.41 15.32 -14.59
C ALA A 12 12.67 14.85 -15.85
N ILE A 13 13.35 14.75 -16.99
CA ILE A 13 12.77 14.27 -18.27
C ILE A 13 12.30 12.82 -18.13
N GLU A 14 13.10 11.96 -17.51
CA GLU A 14 12.72 10.56 -17.25
C GLU A 14 11.46 10.49 -16.36
N SER A 15 11.40 11.28 -15.29
CA SER A 15 10.24 11.31 -14.40
C SER A 15 8.96 11.83 -15.05
N LEU A 16 9.06 12.62 -16.13
CA LEU A 16 7.92 13.16 -16.89
C LEU A 16 7.42 12.19 -17.96
N THR A 17 8.30 11.33 -18.47
CA THR A 17 8.02 10.45 -19.62
C THR A 17 7.71 9.01 -19.19
N GLN A 18 8.23 8.57 -18.05
CA GLN A 18 8.06 7.21 -17.59
C GLN A 18 6.77 7.03 -16.78
N VAL A 19 5.73 6.53 -17.43
CA VAL A 19 4.49 6.10 -16.76
C VAL A 19 4.64 4.64 -16.35
N LYS A 20 4.59 4.36 -15.04
CA LYS A 20 4.57 2.98 -14.53
C LYS A 20 3.18 2.37 -14.71
N ARG A 21 3.09 1.04 -14.83
CA ARG A 21 1.78 0.38 -14.84
C ARG A 21 1.10 0.54 -13.47
N PRO A 22 -0.19 0.92 -13.42
CA PRO A 22 -0.96 0.95 -12.18
C PRO A 22 -1.01 -0.42 -11.50
N ASN A 23 -0.55 -0.50 -10.25
CA ASN A 23 -0.54 -1.74 -9.46
C ASN A 23 -1.71 -1.82 -8.47
N VAL A 24 -2.78 -1.05 -8.69
CA VAL A 24 -3.93 -0.99 -7.78
C VAL A 24 -5.09 -1.78 -8.38
N PRO A 25 -5.59 -2.82 -7.71
CA PRO A 25 -6.75 -3.58 -8.20
C PRO A 25 -7.98 -2.68 -8.37
N TRP A 26 -8.74 -2.88 -9.45
CA TRP A 26 -9.94 -2.10 -9.75
C TRP A 26 -10.96 -2.09 -8.59
N ARG A 27 -11.11 -3.23 -7.89
CA ARG A 27 -12.00 -3.34 -6.73
C ARG A 27 -11.60 -2.39 -5.59
N VAL A 28 -10.30 -2.16 -5.37
CA VAL A 28 -9.79 -1.22 -4.35
C VAL A 28 -10.10 0.22 -4.77
N VAL A 29 -9.93 0.51 -6.05
CA VAL A 29 -10.21 1.82 -6.63
C VAL A 29 -11.69 2.19 -6.45
N VAL A 30 -12.62 1.37 -6.94
CA VAL A 30 -14.07 1.60 -6.83
C VAL A 30 -14.53 1.74 -5.38
N ARG A 31 -14.04 0.87 -4.50
CA ARG A 31 -14.39 0.87 -3.08
C ARG A 31 -13.92 2.13 -2.36
N ASN A 32 -12.68 2.56 -2.60
CA ASN A 32 -12.16 3.76 -1.95
C ASN A 32 -12.89 5.01 -2.47
N THR A 33 -13.17 5.07 -3.78
CA THR A 33 -13.99 6.12 -4.36
C THR A 33 -15.40 6.13 -3.76
N ALA A 34 -16.04 4.96 -3.59
CA ALA A 34 -17.36 4.87 -2.98
C ALA A 34 -17.37 5.42 -1.53
N ALA A 35 -16.33 5.13 -0.73
CA ALA A 35 -16.23 5.66 0.63
C ALA A 35 -16.12 7.20 0.68
N VAL A 36 -15.59 7.84 -0.36
CA VAL A 36 -15.50 9.31 -0.49
C VAL A 36 -16.80 9.90 -1.03
N VAL A 37 -17.40 9.28 -2.05
CA VAL A 37 -18.53 9.84 -2.81
C VAL A 37 -19.87 9.58 -2.12
N LEU A 38 -20.08 8.41 -1.51
CA LEU A 38 -21.37 8.05 -0.90
C LEU A 38 -21.80 8.98 0.24
N PRO A 39 -20.92 9.42 1.17
CA PRO A 39 -21.31 10.38 2.20
C PRO A 39 -21.77 11.71 1.63
N LEU A 40 -21.09 12.20 0.58
CA LEU A 40 -21.48 13.43 -0.09
C LEU A 40 -22.82 13.27 -0.83
N ALA A 41 -23.02 12.14 -1.52
CA ALA A 41 -24.28 11.79 -2.15
C ALA A 41 -25.46 11.77 -1.16
N ALA A 42 -25.25 11.12 0.00
CA ALA A 42 -26.24 11.06 1.06
C ALA A 42 -26.50 12.44 1.70
N GLY A 43 -25.45 13.23 1.91
CA GLY A 43 -25.57 14.61 2.38
C GLY A 43 -26.39 15.48 1.41
N MET A 44 -26.15 15.35 0.11
CA MET A 44 -26.92 16.05 -0.93
C MET A 44 -28.39 15.60 -0.96
N ALA A 45 -28.65 14.29 -0.90
CA ALA A 45 -30.01 13.76 -0.91
C ALA A 45 -30.84 14.13 0.33
N THR A 46 -30.18 14.29 1.49
CA THR A 46 -30.82 14.61 2.77
C THR A 46 -30.81 16.09 3.12
N GLY A 47 -30.27 16.96 2.26
CA GLY A 47 -30.12 18.39 2.53
C GLY A 47 -29.01 18.77 3.52
N HIS A 48 -28.18 17.81 3.96
CA HIS A 48 -27.09 18.00 4.91
C HIS A 48 -25.72 17.93 4.21
N GLN A 49 -25.51 18.79 3.21
CA GLN A 49 -24.33 18.76 2.33
C GLN A 49 -23.01 19.00 3.07
N THR A 50 -22.98 19.91 4.05
CA THR A 50 -21.79 20.20 4.86
C THR A 50 -21.32 18.99 5.67
N ILE A 51 -22.26 18.18 6.17
CA ILE A 51 -21.97 16.93 6.88
C ILE A 51 -21.35 15.91 5.91
N GLY A 52 -21.97 15.73 4.74
CA GLY A 52 -21.45 14.85 3.69
C GLY A 52 -20.04 15.22 3.24
N LEU A 53 -19.76 16.52 3.12
CA LEU A 53 -18.47 17.06 2.72
C LEU A 53 -17.38 16.83 3.78
N ALA A 54 -17.68 17.05 5.06
CA ALA A 54 -16.73 16.77 6.15
C ALA A 54 -16.35 15.28 6.22
N VAL A 55 -17.33 14.38 6.06
CA VAL A 55 -17.09 12.93 6.02
C VAL A 55 -16.30 12.54 4.77
N ALA A 56 -16.63 13.10 3.59
CA ALA A 56 -15.91 12.85 2.34
C ALA A 56 -14.44 13.30 2.43
N SER A 57 -14.16 14.46 3.02
CA SER A 57 -12.80 14.96 3.27
C SER A 57 -11.98 14.03 4.17
N GLY A 58 -12.59 13.50 5.24
CA GLY A 58 -11.98 12.50 6.11
C GLY A 58 -11.69 11.17 5.39
N ALA A 59 -12.63 10.70 4.57
CA ALA A 59 -12.45 9.50 3.75
C ALA A 59 -11.34 9.70 2.69
N LEU A 60 -11.31 10.86 2.02
CA LEU A 60 -10.29 11.20 1.03
C LEU A 60 -8.90 11.25 1.68
N ASN A 61 -8.80 11.83 2.88
CA ASN A 61 -7.58 11.86 3.67
C ASN A 61 -7.07 10.45 4.01
N ALA A 62 -7.95 9.58 4.51
CA ALA A 62 -7.60 8.20 4.81
C ALA A 62 -7.25 7.37 3.56
N MET A 63 -7.75 7.76 2.37
CA MET A 63 -7.51 7.05 1.11
C MET A 63 -6.03 7.04 0.71
N PHE A 64 -5.27 8.09 1.03
CA PHE A 64 -3.81 8.15 0.82
C PHE A 64 -3.06 7.08 1.61
N SER A 65 -3.60 6.73 2.78
CA SER A 65 -3.02 5.79 3.73
C SER A 65 -3.47 4.35 3.50
N ASP A 66 -4.43 4.12 2.60
CA ASP A 66 -4.92 2.78 2.29
C ASP A 66 -3.92 2.02 1.40
N GLN A 67 -2.97 1.38 2.07
CA GLN A 67 -1.95 0.53 1.47
C GLN A 67 -2.24 -0.95 1.73
N PRO A 68 -1.83 -1.84 0.81
CA PRO A 68 -1.91 -3.27 1.06
C PRO A 68 -1.11 -3.59 2.33
N GLY A 69 -1.73 -4.26 3.30
CA GLY A 69 -1.17 -4.52 4.65
C GLY A 69 -1.83 -5.73 5.33
N PRO A 70 -1.21 -6.40 6.32
CA PRO A 70 -1.87 -7.45 7.11
C PRO A 70 -3.10 -6.86 7.83
N TYR A 71 -4.18 -7.64 7.99
CA TYR A 71 -5.48 -7.11 8.45
C TYR A 71 -5.41 -6.25 9.73
N ARG A 72 -4.80 -6.77 10.81
CA ARG A 72 -4.71 -6.04 12.09
C ARG A 72 -3.80 -4.81 12.00
N GLN A 73 -2.75 -4.89 11.20
CA GLN A 73 -1.82 -3.77 11.00
C GLN A 73 -2.47 -2.67 10.15
N ARG A 74 -3.14 -3.04 9.06
CA ARG A 74 -3.88 -2.13 8.19
C ARG A 74 -5.04 -1.47 8.94
N LEU A 75 -5.81 -2.24 9.70
CA LEU A 75 -6.86 -1.70 10.58
C LEU A 75 -6.26 -0.71 11.58
N ARG A 76 -5.19 -1.09 12.29
CA ARG A 76 -4.54 -0.20 13.25
C ARG A 76 -4.01 1.07 12.59
N GLN A 77 -3.40 0.98 11.41
CA GLN A 77 -2.89 2.13 10.66
C GLN A 77 -4.02 3.06 10.22
N LEU A 78 -5.09 2.51 9.64
CA LEU A 78 -6.24 3.31 9.21
C LEU A 78 -6.95 3.98 10.40
N LEU A 79 -7.10 3.29 11.53
CA LEU A 79 -7.68 3.86 12.75
C LEU A 79 -6.78 4.96 13.34
N LEU A 80 -5.47 4.73 13.42
CA LEU A 80 -4.52 5.74 13.89
C LEU A 80 -4.50 6.97 12.98
N ASN A 81 -4.60 6.77 11.66
CA ASN A 81 -4.60 7.86 10.70
C ASN A 81 -5.93 8.62 10.72
N ALA A 82 -7.06 7.94 10.89
CA ALA A 82 -8.34 8.58 11.13
C ALA A 82 -8.31 9.43 12.41
N LEU A 83 -7.77 8.87 13.50
CA LEU A 83 -7.64 9.59 14.78
C LEU A 83 -6.72 10.81 14.65
N ALA A 84 -5.55 10.65 14.01
CA ALA A 84 -4.61 11.74 13.77
C ALA A 84 -5.25 12.85 12.91
N ALA A 85 -6.01 12.46 11.88
CA ALA A 85 -6.79 13.37 11.04
C ALA A 85 -7.84 14.15 11.85
N GLY A 86 -8.62 13.47 12.70
CA GLY A 86 -9.61 14.09 13.57
C GLY A 86 -8.98 15.06 14.58
N LEU A 87 -7.88 14.67 15.23
CA LEU A 87 -7.16 15.54 16.18
C LEU A 87 -6.50 16.75 15.51
N ALA A 88 -5.89 16.55 14.33
CA ALA A 88 -5.33 17.65 13.54
C ALA A 88 -6.43 18.63 13.10
N SER A 89 -7.58 18.09 12.68
CA SER A 89 -8.74 18.90 12.29
C SER A 89 -9.30 19.71 13.44
N LEU A 90 -9.45 19.08 14.62
CA LEU A 90 -9.90 19.72 15.85
C LEU A 90 -8.97 20.87 16.25
N ALA A 91 -7.65 20.64 16.20
CA ALA A 91 -6.67 21.67 16.47
C ALA A 91 -6.76 22.83 15.47
N GLY A 92 -6.98 22.53 14.18
CA GLY A 92 -7.15 23.57 13.15
C GLY A 92 -8.41 24.41 13.38
N PHE A 93 -9.56 23.78 13.63
CA PHE A 93 -10.81 24.49 13.90
C PHE A 93 -10.75 25.38 15.14
N LEU A 94 -10.08 24.94 16.21
CA LEU A 94 -9.98 25.68 17.47
C LEU A 94 -8.94 26.80 17.46
N LEU A 95 -7.81 26.58 16.78
CA LEU A 95 -6.67 27.51 16.81
C LEU A 95 -6.61 28.42 15.59
N GLY A 96 -7.47 28.20 14.58
CA GLY A 96 -7.45 28.96 13.32
C GLY A 96 -7.52 30.48 13.47
N ASP A 97 -8.26 30.98 14.48
CA ASP A 97 -8.37 32.41 14.78
C ASP A 97 -7.12 33.01 15.44
N GLN A 98 -6.26 32.17 16.04
CA GLN A 98 -5.15 32.60 16.88
C GLN A 98 -3.82 32.32 16.18
N LEU A 99 -3.24 33.35 15.54
CA LEU A 99 -2.03 33.20 14.74
C LEU A 99 -0.87 32.52 15.48
N LEU A 100 -0.54 32.98 16.70
CA LEU A 100 0.61 32.44 17.44
C LEU A 100 0.43 30.95 17.83
N PRO A 101 -0.68 30.53 18.46
CA PRO A 101 -0.98 29.11 18.69
C PRO A 101 -1.03 28.27 17.41
N LEU A 102 -1.59 28.81 16.33
CA LEU A 102 -1.67 28.13 15.04
C LEU A 102 -0.28 27.88 14.45
N LEU A 103 0.62 28.86 14.50
CA LEU A 103 2.00 28.69 14.04
C LEU A 103 2.75 27.69 14.92
N ALA A 104 2.55 27.71 16.23
CA ALA A 104 3.17 26.77 17.15
C ALA A 104 2.73 25.31 16.90
N ILE A 105 1.42 25.07 16.76
CA ILE A 105 0.90 23.71 16.48
C ILE A 105 1.31 23.24 15.08
N THR A 106 1.37 24.14 14.10
CA THR A 106 1.83 23.84 12.74
C THR A 106 3.30 23.46 12.72
N ALA A 107 4.15 24.17 13.46
CA ALA A 107 5.56 23.82 13.61
C ALA A 107 5.73 22.45 14.30
N ALA A 108 4.97 22.20 15.35
CA ALA A 108 5.00 20.92 16.06
C ALA A 108 4.55 19.75 15.18
N LEU A 109 3.38 19.86 14.53
CA LEU A 109 2.88 18.81 13.62
C LEU A 109 3.79 18.66 12.40
N GLY A 110 4.34 19.74 11.85
CA GLY A 110 5.31 19.73 10.76
C GLY A 110 6.58 18.96 11.13
N PHE A 111 7.11 19.19 12.34
CA PHE A 111 8.28 18.48 12.86
C PHE A 111 7.98 16.99 13.09
N PHE A 112 6.97 16.68 13.91
CA PHE A 112 6.67 15.28 14.26
C PHE A 112 6.18 14.48 13.07
N GLY A 113 5.34 15.06 12.21
CA GLY A 113 4.87 14.40 11.00
C GLY A 113 5.97 14.24 9.95
N GLY A 114 6.92 15.18 9.85
CA GLY A 114 8.12 15.04 9.00
C GLY A 114 9.05 13.94 9.52
N LEU A 115 9.16 13.78 10.84
CA LEU A 115 9.95 12.74 11.47
C LEU A 115 9.37 11.33 11.22
N LEU A 116 8.08 11.21 10.88
CA LEU A 116 7.46 9.91 10.56
C LEU A 116 8.07 9.22 9.34
N VAL A 117 8.85 9.91 8.51
CA VAL A 117 9.63 9.33 7.41
C VAL A 117 10.57 8.21 7.88
N VAL A 118 10.99 8.24 9.15
CA VAL A 118 11.82 7.19 9.78
C VAL A 118 11.11 5.83 9.79
N PHE A 119 9.78 5.82 9.89
CA PHE A 119 8.96 4.60 9.94
C PHE A 119 8.49 4.14 8.56
N GLY A 120 9.04 4.71 7.49
CA GLY A 120 8.72 4.37 6.11
C GLY A 120 7.70 5.30 5.43
N PRO A 121 7.50 5.10 4.11
CA PRO A 121 6.72 6.01 3.27
C PRO A 121 5.21 6.04 3.60
N ASP A 122 4.67 4.97 4.18
CA ASP A 122 3.25 4.88 4.54
C ASP A 122 2.93 5.75 5.76
N THR A 123 3.76 5.63 6.80
CA THR A 123 3.65 6.44 8.02
C THR A 123 3.98 7.91 7.73
N ALA A 124 4.93 8.18 6.84
CA ALA A 124 5.22 9.54 6.38
C ALA A 124 4.02 10.21 5.69
N ARG A 125 3.31 9.46 4.83
CA ARG A 125 2.08 9.94 4.17
C ARG A 125 1.00 10.27 5.19
N ALA A 126 0.81 9.44 6.21
CA ALA A 126 -0.14 9.72 7.29
C ALA A 126 0.16 11.03 8.04
N GLY A 127 1.45 11.32 8.27
CA GLY A 127 1.91 12.59 8.83
C GLY A 127 1.56 13.76 7.92
N MET A 128 1.91 13.66 6.63
CA MET A 128 1.61 14.67 5.62
C MET A 128 0.12 14.97 5.52
N THR A 129 -0.73 13.94 5.46
CA THR A 129 -2.19 14.09 5.34
C THR A 129 -2.79 14.77 6.58
N SER A 130 -2.28 14.46 7.77
CA SER A 130 -2.70 15.14 9.01
C SER A 130 -2.31 16.63 9.01
N MET A 131 -1.12 16.98 8.50
CA MET A 131 -0.70 18.39 8.35
C MET A 131 -1.61 19.16 7.38
N ILE A 132 -1.99 18.52 6.28
CA ILE A 132 -2.90 19.10 5.28
C ILE A 132 -4.25 19.41 5.93
N LEU A 133 -4.81 18.46 6.68
CA LEU A 133 -6.09 18.65 7.36
C LEU A 133 -6.04 19.77 8.40
N LEU A 134 -4.98 19.84 9.22
CA LEU A 134 -4.77 20.95 10.17
C LEU A 134 -4.89 22.31 9.47
N VAL A 135 -4.18 22.46 8.35
CA VAL A 135 -4.08 23.72 7.62
C VAL A 135 -5.39 24.08 6.90
N ILE A 136 -6.08 23.09 6.34
CA ILE A 136 -7.38 23.29 5.70
C ILE A 136 -8.43 23.69 6.73
N THR A 137 -8.54 22.98 7.85
CA THR A 137 -9.57 23.28 8.87
C THR A 137 -9.27 24.57 9.62
N ALA A 138 -8.00 24.97 9.73
CA ALA A 138 -7.61 26.28 10.25
C ALA A 138 -8.07 27.46 9.37
N ALA A 139 -8.45 27.23 8.11
CA ALA A 139 -9.03 28.27 7.26
C ALA A 139 -10.51 28.57 7.59
N THR A 140 -11.18 27.68 8.32
CA THR A 140 -12.59 27.83 8.70
C THR A 140 -12.75 27.65 10.22
N PRO A 141 -12.28 28.61 11.04
CA PRO A 141 -12.35 28.51 12.50
C PRO A 141 -13.78 28.28 12.99
N GLN A 142 -13.95 27.44 14.02
CA GLN A 142 -15.25 27.07 14.56
C GLN A 142 -15.25 27.14 16.09
N PRO A 143 -16.37 27.51 16.73
CA PRO A 143 -16.51 27.41 18.18
C PRO A 143 -16.44 25.94 18.62
N LEU A 144 -16.14 25.70 19.91
CA LEU A 144 -15.89 24.36 20.46
C LEU A 144 -16.91 23.28 20.03
N PRO A 145 -18.24 23.51 20.05
CA PRO A 145 -19.20 22.49 19.61
C PRO A 145 -19.09 22.18 18.10
N GLY A 146 -18.91 23.21 17.27
CA GLY A 146 -18.73 23.05 15.82
C GLY A 146 -17.40 22.38 15.48
N ALA A 147 -16.32 22.73 16.19
CA ALA A 147 -15.01 22.11 16.04
C ALA A 147 -15.02 20.62 16.40
N LEU A 148 -15.68 20.25 17.51
CA LEU A 148 -15.87 18.84 17.89
C LEU A 148 -16.73 18.08 16.87
N GLY A 149 -17.83 18.69 16.40
CA GLY A 149 -18.68 18.11 15.37
C GLY A 149 -17.93 17.87 14.06
N GLY A 150 -17.25 18.89 13.52
CA GLY A 150 -16.46 18.78 12.29
C GLY A 150 -15.33 17.76 12.39
N ALA A 151 -14.58 17.77 13.50
CA ALA A 151 -13.52 16.79 13.75
C ALA A 151 -14.07 15.35 13.86
N ALA A 152 -15.23 15.17 14.50
CA ALA A 152 -15.90 13.87 14.61
C ALA A 152 -16.37 13.36 13.25
N LEU A 153 -16.88 14.24 12.37
CA LEU A 153 -17.28 13.88 11.01
C LEU A 153 -16.09 13.48 10.14
N ILE A 154 -14.98 14.21 10.22
CA ILE A 154 -13.73 13.86 9.53
C ILE A 154 -13.20 12.51 10.04
N PHE A 155 -13.21 12.29 11.35
CA PHE A 155 -12.85 11.01 11.96
C PHE A 155 -13.77 9.88 11.46
N ALA A 156 -15.08 10.10 11.43
CA ALA A 156 -16.06 9.16 10.91
C ALA A 156 -15.85 8.82 9.43
N GLY A 157 -15.43 9.80 8.60
CA GLY A 157 -15.02 9.55 7.22
C GLY A 157 -13.82 8.62 7.10
N GLY A 158 -12.81 8.82 7.95
CA GLY A 158 -11.68 7.90 8.05
C GLY A 158 -12.08 6.50 8.50
N LEU A 159 -13.01 6.38 9.46
CA LEU A 159 -13.58 5.10 9.90
C LEU A 159 -14.41 4.42 8.81
N LEU A 160 -15.18 5.18 8.03
CA LEU A 160 -15.98 4.66 6.93
C LEU A 160 -15.07 4.05 5.86
N LEU A 161 -14.01 4.76 5.47
CA LEU A 161 -13.02 4.21 4.55
C LEU A 161 -12.36 2.96 5.15
N ALA A 162 -12.07 2.94 6.45
CA ALA A 162 -11.54 1.74 7.12
C ALA A 162 -12.54 0.58 7.01
N ALA A 163 -13.82 0.80 7.30
CA ALA A 163 -14.87 -0.21 7.17
C ALA A 163 -14.97 -0.76 5.75
N PHE A 164 -15.01 0.12 4.74
CA PHE A 164 -15.00 -0.27 3.33
C PHE A 164 -13.73 -1.08 3.02
N SER A 165 -12.58 -0.58 3.45
CA SER A 165 -11.27 -1.20 3.27
C SER A 165 -11.16 -2.61 3.83
N LEU A 166 -11.90 -2.88 4.90
CA LEU A 166 -11.98 -4.18 5.57
C LEU A 166 -13.06 -5.09 4.97
N ALA A 167 -14.21 -4.55 4.59
CA ALA A 167 -15.36 -5.31 4.09
C ALA A 167 -15.05 -6.10 2.80
N ALA A 168 -14.14 -5.59 1.96
CA ALA A 168 -13.76 -6.24 0.70
C ALA A 168 -12.43 -7.04 0.78
N TRP A 169 -11.84 -7.21 1.98
CA TRP A 169 -10.54 -7.86 2.17
C TRP A 169 -10.47 -9.39 1.98
N PRO A 170 -11.56 -10.19 1.99
CA PRO A 170 -11.43 -11.64 1.80
C PRO A 170 -10.77 -12.06 0.48
N LEU A 171 -10.68 -11.19 -0.53
CA LEU A 171 -10.00 -11.48 -1.81
C LEU A 171 -8.57 -10.89 -1.89
N GLN A 172 -7.67 -11.50 -1.11
CA GLN A 172 -6.26 -11.80 -1.42
C GLN A 172 -5.30 -10.68 -1.91
N ARG A 173 -4.55 -10.08 -0.97
CA ARG A 173 -3.46 -9.10 -1.16
C ARG A 173 -2.29 -9.57 -2.08
N TYR A 174 -2.02 -10.86 -2.13
CA TYR A 174 -0.94 -11.48 -2.93
C TYR A 174 -1.51 -12.51 -3.90
N TRP A 175 -2.73 -12.28 -4.41
CA TRP A 175 -3.42 -13.22 -5.31
C TRP A 175 -2.49 -13.63 -6.47
N PRO A 176 -1.85 -12.71 -7.23
CA PRO A 176 -1.02 -13.10 -8.36
C PRO A 176 0.18 -13.98 -7.97
N GLU A 177 0.89 -13.62 -6.89
CA GLU A 177 2.06 -14.36 -6.42
C GLU A 177 1.69 -15.73 -5.85
N ARG A 178 0.56 -15.81 -5.13
CA ARG A 178 0.04 -17.07 -4.61
C ARG A 178 -0.47 -17.96 -5.71
N HIS A 179 -1.21 -17.43 -6.69
CA HIS A 179 -1.71 -18.22 -7.82
C HIS A 179 -0.57 -18.77 -8.67
N ALA A 180 0.47 -17.97 -8.94
CA ALA A 180 1.67 -18.48 -9.62
C ALA A 180 2.37 -19.60 -8.83
N LEU A 181 2.45 -19.50 -7.49
CA LEU A 181 2.97 -20.59 -6.66
C LEU A 181 2.07 -21.83 -6.69
N VAL A 182 0.74 -21.64 -6.64
CA VAL A 182 -0.25 -22.72 -6.70
C VAL A 182 -0.11 -23.49 -8.02
N GLU A 183 0.01 -22.80 -9.14
CA GLU A 183 0.23 -23.41 -10.45
C GLU A 183 1.52 -24.23 -10.49
N VAL A 184 2.63 -23.70 -9.96
CA VAL A 184 3.91 -24.43 -9.89
C VAL A 184 3.81 -25.67 -9.00
N TYR A 185 3.25 -25.56 -7.80
CA TYR A 185 3.14 -26.72 -6.89
C TYR A 185 2.13 -27.77 -7.37
N ARG A 186 1.07 -27.36 -8.09
CA ARG A 186 0.17 -28.29 -8.79
C ARG A 186 0.89 -29.00 -9.94
N GLY A 187 1.71 -28.28 -10.72
CA GLY A 187 2.55 -28.86 -11.77
C GLY A 187 3.59 -29.84 -11.23
N LEU A 188 4.23 -29.54 -10.09
CA LEU A 188 5.12 -30.48 -9.41
C LEU A 188 4.39 -31.73 -8.90
N ALA A 189 3.16 -31.58 -8.41
CA ALA A 189 2.33 -32.71 -8.00
C ALA A 189 1.90 -33.60 -9.19
N ALA A 190 1.74 -33.02 -10.39
CA ALA A 190 1.53 -33.78 -11.62
C ALA A 190 2.80 -34.52 -12.05
N LEU A 191 3.95 -33.82 -12.08
CA LEU A 191 5.26 -34.40 -12.39
C LEU A 191 5.63 -35.56 -11.44
N ALA A 192 5.29 -35.45 -10.16
CA ALA A 192 5.50 -36.52 -9.20
C ALA A 192 4.69 -37.78 -9.56
N ARG A 193 3.42 -37.65 -9.99
CA ARG A 193 2.53 -38.78 -10.34
C ARG A 193 2.90 -39.48 -11.65
N GLU A 194 3.46 -38.78 -12.63
CA GLU A 194 3.70 -39.36 -13.95
C GLU A 194 4.88 -40.32 -13.99
N THR A 195 4.62 -41.56 -14.43
CA THR A 195 5.64 -42.61 -14.59
C THR A 195 6.39 -42.53 -15.93
N ARG A 196 5.83 -41.84 -16.93
CA ARG A 196 6.38 -41.69 -18.28
C ARG A 196 6.32 -40.23 -18.68
N HIS A 197 7.45 -39.66 -19.10
CA HIS A 197 7.53 -38.34 -19.71
C HIS A 197 6.65 -38.32 -20.97
N ASP A 198 5.42 -37.83 -20.88
CA ASP A 198 4.71 -37.34 -22.08
C ASP A 198 5.29 -35.95 -22.40
N ALA A 199 5.78 -35.79 -23.63
CA ALA A 199 6.51 -34.61 -24.08
C ALA A 199 5.69 -33.29 -24.01
N THR A 200 4.39 -33.38 -23.73
CA THR A 200 3.42 -32.28 -23.67
C THR A 200 3.34 -31.57 -22.31
N ASP A 201 3.74 -32.18 -21.19
CA ASP A 201 3.59 -31.59 -19.84
C ASP A 201 4.85 -30.85 -19.32
N VAL A 202 6.03 -31.19 -19.83
CA VAL A 202 7.30 -30.49 -19.54
C VAL A 202 7.26 -28.98 -19.87
N PRO A 203 6.60 -28.52 -20.96
CA PRO A 203 6.45 -27.09 -21.26
C PRO A 203 5.61 -26.34 -20.22
N ALA A 204 4.53 -26.93 -19.70
CA ALA A 204 3.58 -26.25 -18.82
C ALA A 204 4.17 -25.89 -17.46
N LEU A 205 4.92 -26.81 -16.84
CA LEU A 205 5.62 -26.52 -15.58
C LEU A 205 6.71 -25.47 -15.81
N THR A 206 7.46 -25.56 -16.91
CA THR A 206 8.52 -24.59 -17.24
C THR A 206 7.96 -23.18 -17.45
N GLU A 207 6.80 -23.06 -18.09
CA GLU A 207 6.08 -21.80 -18.25
C GLU A 207 5.57 -21.24 -16.92
N ALA A 208 5.00 -22.09 -16.05
CA ALA A 208 4.57 -21.72 -14.71
C ALA A 208 5.75 -21.24 -13.84
N MET A 209 6.91 -21.92 -13.91
CA MET A 209 8.13 -21.51 -13.20
C MET A 209 8.67 -20.17 -13.70
N THR A 210 8.66 -19.96 -15.02
CA THR A 210 9.09 -18.69 -15.64
C THR A 210 8.16 -17.54 -15.20
N THR A 211 6.85 -17.78 -15.21
CA THR A 211 5.84 -16.82 -14.74
C THR A 211 6.04 -16.51 -13.25
N LEU A 212 6.29 -17.52 -12.42
CA LEU A 212 6.57 -17.35 -11.00
C LEU A 212 7.86 -16.52 -10.75
N GLN A 213 8.95 -16.82 -11.46
CA GLN A 213 10.19 -16.05 -11.38
C GLN A 213 9.99 -14.60 -11.81
N GLN A 214 9.26 -14.34 -12.89
CA GLN A 214 8.95 -12.98 -13.33
C GLN A 214 8.07 -12.24 -12.33
N THR A 215 7.15 -12.94 -11.67
CA THR A 215 6.22 -12.34 -10.70
C THR A 215 6.93 -12.03 -9.38
N LEU A 216 7.78 -12.94 -8.87
CA LEU A 216 8.49 -12.78 -7.59
C LEU A 216 9.79 -11.97 -7.68
N LEU A 217 10.55 -12.14 -8.76
CA LEU A 217 11.89 -11.52 -8.95
C LEU A 217 11.89 -10.37 -9.97
N GLY A 218 10.74 -10.06 -10.58
CA GLY A 218 10.61 -9.00 -11.55
C GLY A 218 10.85 -7.60 -10.97
N ARG A 219 11.02 -6.63 -11.88
CA ARG A 219 11.27 -5.20 -11.57
C ARG A 219 10.20 -4.53 -10.68
N HIS A 220 9.06 -5.17 -10.48
CA HIS A 220 7.91 -4.62 -9.73
C HIS A 220 7.46 -5.49 -8.55
N ARG A 221 8.36 -6.29 -7.96
CA ARG A 221 8.03 -7.17 -6.83
C ARG A 221 7.46 -6.42 -5.61
N ALA A 222 6.49 -7.03 -4.93
CA ALA A 222 6.07 -6.58 -3.61
C ALA A 222 7.15 -6.94 -2.56
N HIS A 223 7.24 -6.15 -1.48
CA HIS A 223 8.28 -6.33 -0.45
C HIS A 223 7.63 -6.71 0.89
N GLY A 224 8.23 -7.65 1.62
CA GLY A 224 7.79 -8.07 2.95
C GLY A 224 8.16 -9.52 3.28
N ARG A 225 8.00 -9.93 4.55
CA ARG A 225 8.32 -11.30 5.01
C ARG A 225 7.54 -12.40 4.29
N ALA A 226 6.30 -12.12 3.86
CA ALA A 226 5.53 -13.06 3.05
C ALA A 226 6.19 -13.30 1.67
N MET A 227 6.82 -12.27 1.10
CA MET A 227 7.57 -12.40 -0.16
C MET A 227 8.87 -13.16 0.01
N GLU A 228 9.54 -13.04 1.16
CA GLU A 228 10.70 -13.87 1.51
C GLU A 228 10.31 -15.35 1.55
N ALA A 229 9.17 -15.68 2.19
CA ALA A 229 8.64 -17.03 2.19
C ALA A 229 8.28 -17.53 0.78
N PHE A 230 7.69 -16.67 -0.08
CA PHE A 230 7.42 -17.01 -1.47
C PHE A 230 8.71 -17.24 -2.28
N GLY A 231 9.76 -16.43 -2.05
CA GLY A 231 11.08 -16.62 -2.67
C GLY A 231 11.71 -17.96 -2.27
N VAL A 232 11.63 -18.31 -0.98
CA VAL A 232 12.09 -19.63 -0.49
C VAL A 232 11.27 -20.76 -1.12
N LEU A 233 9.95 -20.61 -1.25
CA LEU A 233 9.09 -21.61 -1.90
C LEU A 233 9.42 -21.79 -3.39
N LEU A 234 9.84 -20.73 -4.09
CA LEU A 234 10.34 -20.80 -5.47
C LEU A 234 11.66 -21.57 -5.54
N GLU A 235 12.63 -21.27 -4.67
CA GLU A 235 13.90 -22.02 -4.62
C GLU A 235 13.68 -23.50 -4.29
N LEU A 236 12.75 -23.78 -3.38
CA LEU A 236 12.36 -25.15 -3.05
C LEU A 236 11.66 -25.85 -4.21
N ALA A 237 10.82 -25.15 -4.97
CA ALA A 237 10.15 -25.69 -6.15
C ALA A 237 11.16 -26.17 -7.21
N GLU A 238 12.22 -25.39 -7.49
CA GLU A 238 13.29 -25.81 -8.41
C GLU A 238 14.02 -27.06 -7.91
N ARG A 239 14.37 -27.10 -6.61
CA ARG A 239 15.06 -28.24 -6.02
C ARG A 239 14.20 -29.51 -6.04
N ILE A 240 12.91 -29.38 -5.73
CA ILE A 240 11.94 -30.48 -5.77
C ILE A 240 11.80 -31.01 -7.19
N ARG A 241 11.73 -30.13 -8.19
CA ARG A 241 11.68 -30.51 -9.60
C ARG A 241 12.89 -31.36 -10.00
N LEU A 242 14.09 -30.92 -9.61
CA LEU A 242 15.34 -31.63 -9.92
C LEU A 242 15.40 -33.01 -9.25
N GLU A 243 15.01 -33.12 -7.98
CA GLU A 243 14.97 -34.41 -7.28
C GLU A 243 13.92 -35.36 -7.87
N LEU A 244 12.72 -34.87 -8.20
CA LEU A 244 11.69 -35.68 -8.85
C LEU A 244 12.16 -36.20 -10.22
N THR A 245 12.90 -35.37 -10.97
CA THR A 245 13.47 -35.77 -12.26
C THR A 245 14.58 -36.81 -12.08
N ALA A 246 15.49 -36.60 -11.13
CA ALA A 246 16.55 -37.56 -10.81
C ALA A 246 15.99 -38.91 -10.36
N ILE A 247 14.97 -38.91 -9.50
CA ILE A 247 14.27 -40.13 -9.07
C ILE A 247 13.60 -40.81 -10.27
N ALA A 248 13.04 -40.08 -11.23
CA ALA A 248 12.41 -40.66 -12.42
C ALA A 248 13.41 -41.34 -13.37
N GLU A 249 14.66 -40.87 -13.45
CA GLU A 249 15.71 -41.45 -14.31
C GLU A 249 16.37 -42.70 -13.70
N LEU A 250 16.37 -42.79 -12.36
CA LEU A 250 16.96 -43.92 -11.64
C LEU A 250 16.03 -45.14 -11.72
N HIS A 251 16.54 -46.25 -12.26
CA HIS A 251 15.81 -47.49 -12.52
C HIS A 251 15.65 -48.33 -11.24
N ALA A 252 14.78 -47.91 -10.33
CA ALA A 252 14.38 -48.72 -9.17
C ALA A 252 13.13 -49.59 -9.47
N GLY A 253 12.78 -50.48 -8.53
CA GLY A 253 11.62 -51.36 -8.66
C GLY A 253 10.31 -50.56 -8.86
N PRO A 254 9.51 -50.83 -9.91
CA PRO A 254 8.43 -49.95 -10.36
C PRO A 254 7.30 -49.72 -9.33
N ALA A 255 7.07 -50.68 -8.42
CA ALA A 255 6.01 -50.59 -7.42
C ALA A 255 6.38 -49.72 -6.20
N LEU A 256 7.64 -49.81 -5.73
CA LEU A 256 8.13 -49.04 -4.58
C LEU A 256 8.29 -47.56 -4.92
N GLN A 257 8.77 -47.29 -6.14
CA GLN A 257 8.93 -45.94 -6.67
C GLN A 257 7.59 -45.23 -6.87
N ALA A 258 6.56 -45.94 -7.34
CA ALA A 258 5.21 -45.39 -7.52
C ALA A 258 4.60 -44.94 -6.17
N GLY A 259 4.65 -45.79 -5.13
CA GLY A 259 4.06 -45.48 -3.83
C GLY A 259 4.70 -44.29 -3.10
N PHE A 260 6.01 -44.08 -3.27
CA PHE A 260 6.70 -42.90 -2.73
C PHE A 260 6.34 -41.63 -3.52
N ARG A 261 6.32 -41.73 -4.84
CA ARG A 261 5.98 -40.62 -5.75
C ARG A 261 4.54 -40.13 -5.56
N ASP A 262 3.59 -41.04 -5.40
CA ASP A 262 2.20 -40.69 -5.08
C ASP A 262 2.09 -39.96 -3.75
N GLY A 263 2.80 -40.42 -2.72
CA GLY A 263 2.83 -39.74 -1.42
C GLY A 263 3.47 -38.34 -1.50
N ALA A 264 4.54 -38.17 -2.28
CA ALA A 264 5.13 -36.86 -2.54
C ALA A 264 4.16 -35.93 -3.31
N ALA A 265 3.44 -36.46 -4.29
CA ALA A 265 2.43 -35.72 -5.05
C ALA A 265 1.27 -35.24 -4.16
N GLU A 266 0.78 -36.09 -3.25
CA GLU A 266 -0.26 -35.72 -2.29
C GLU A 266 0.18 -34.59 -1.35
N VAL A 267 1.44 -34.62 -0.89
CA VAL A 267 2.02 -33.52 -0.09
C VAL A 267 2.07 -32.23 -0.89
N LEU A 268 2.57 -32.27 -2.14
CA LEU A 268 2.67 -31.10 -3.02
C LEU A 268 1.30 -30.50 -3.35
N ALA A 269 0.31 -31.35 -3.63
CA ALA A 269 -1.07 -30.92 -3.85
C ALA A 269 -1.67 -30.27 -2.60
N ALA A 270 -1.44 -30.84 -1.41
CA ALA A 270 -1.90 -30.28 -0.15
C ALA A 270 -1.21 -28.94 0.19
N ILE A 271 0.05 -28.73 -0.22
CA ILE A 271 0.72 -27.43 -0.14
C ILE A 271 0.03 -26.41 -1.07
N ALA A 272 -0.26 -26.80 -2.32
CA ALA A 272 -0.94 -25.93 -3.28
C ALA A 272 -2.34 -25.52 -2.78
N ASP A 273 -3.13 -26.45 -2.25
CA ASP A 273 -4.45 -26.16 -1.69
C ASP A 273 -4.37 -25.18 -0.51
N ALA A 274 -3.37 -25.35 0.37
CA ALA A 274 -3.13 -24.43 1.48
C ALA A 274 -2.72 -23.03 1.01
N LEU A 275 -1.91 -22.92 -0.06
CA LEU A 275 -1.51 -21.65 -0.66
C LEU A 275 -2.67 -20.93 -1.34
N GLU A 276 -3.55 -21.66 -2.04
CA GLU A 276 -4.72 -21.14 -2.73
C GLU A 276 -5.73 -20.50 -1.76
N HIS A 277 -5.98 -21.17 -0.63
CA HIS A 277 -6.91 -20.71 0.41
C HIS A 277 -6.23 -19.80 1.45
N GLY A 278 -4.89 -19.81 1.53
CA GLY A 278 -4.11 -19.04 2.48
C GLY A 278 -4.19 -19.54 3.93
N ASP A 279 -4.45 -20.84 4.08
CA ASP A 279 -4.64 -21.57 5.33
C ASP A 279 -3.35 -22.24 5.83
N SER A 280 -3.38 -22.82 7.04
CA SER A 280 -2.25 -23.60 7.54
C SER A 280 -2.12 -24.92 6.80
N PRO A 281 -0.91 -25.36 6.39
CA PRO A 281 -0.67 -26.59 5.64
C PRO A 281 -0.72 -27.85 6.53
N ALA A 282 -1.69 -27.95 7.45
CA ALA A 282 -1.80 -29.05 8.42
C ALA A 282 -2.01 -30.41 7.74
N ARG A 283 -2.80 -30.44 6.66
CA ARG A 283 -2.99 -31.63 5.82
C ARG A 283 -1.67 -32.06 5.18
N ALA A 284 -0.90 -31.13 4.62
CA ALA A 284 0.40 -31.43 4.02
C ALA A 284 1.40 -31.95 5.05
N ASP A 285 1.40 -31.41 6.29
CA ASP A 285 2.24 -31.91 7.37
C ASP A 285 1.89 -33.34 7.78
N THR A 286 0.60 -33.66 7.87
CA THR A 286 0.13 -35.02 8.19
C THR A 286 0.54 -36.03 7.10
N LEU A 287 0.36 -35.65 5.83
CA LEU A 287 0.77 -36.48 4.69
C LEU A 287 2.29 -36.65 4.63
N LEU A 288 3.06 -35.61 4.95
CA LEU A 288 4.51 -35.68 5.03
C LEU A 288 4.99 -36.61 6.16
N GLN A 289 4.32 -36.59 7.32
CA GLN A 289 4.62 -37.52 8.41
C GLN A 289 4.34 -38.97 7.99
N ALA A 290 3.22 -39.23 7.29
CA ALA A 290 2.92 -40.54 6.74
C ALA A 290 3.95 -40.99 5.68
N LEU A 291 4.42 -40.07 4.84
CA LEU A 291 5.47 -40.32 3.84
C LEU A 291 6.81 -40.69 4.49
N ARG A 292 7.19 -40.01 5.59
CA ARG A 292 8.42 -40.31 6.36
C ARG A 292 8.39 -41.68 7.04
N ALA A 293 7.21 -42.09 7.50
CA ALA A 293 7.02 -43.38 8.16
C ALA A 293 7.17 -44.57 7.21
N ARG A 294 7.08 -44.36 5.89
CA ARG A 294 7.42 -45.37 4.88
C ARG A 294 8.94 -45.48 4.73
N HIS A 295 9.54 -46.34 5.54
CA HIS A 295 10.91 -46.80 5.36
C HIS A 295 10.93 -48.05 4.48
N ASP A 296 11.67 -48.00 3.38
CA ASP A 296 12.03 -49.21 2.61
C ASP A 296 13.53 -49.43 2.81
N GLU A 297 13.89 -50.51 3.48
CA GLU A 297 15.29 -50.91 3.67
C GLU A 297 15.84 -51.48 2.35
N GLY A 298 16.94 -50.90 1.85
CA GLY A 298 17.79 -51.53 0.83
C GLY A 298 17.78 -50.95 -0.59
N ASP A 299 17.52 -49.65 -0.77
CA ASP A 299 17.52 -49.03 -2.11
C ASP A 299 18.61 -47.94 -2.29
N GLY A 300 19.24 -47.91 -3.47
CA GLY A 300 20.23 -46.88 -3.87
C GLY A 300 19.62 -45.48 -4.02
N LEU A 301 18.28 -45.37 -3.91
CA LEU A 301 17.50 -44.13 -3.92
C LEU A 301 17.42 -43.41 -2.56
N ALA A 302 17.94 -44.00 -1.48
CA ALA A 302 17.90 -43.40 -0.14
C ALA A 302 18.30 -41.90 -0.08
N PRO A 303 19.44 -41.46 -0.68
CA PRO A 303 19.84 -40.05 -0.59
C PRO A 303 18.87 -39.09 -1.30
N HIS A 304 18.31 -39.50 -2.45
CA HIS A 304 17.34 -38.68 -3.20
C HIS A 304 15.98 -38.63 -2.50
N ARG A 305 15.55 -39.75 -1.89
CA ARG A 305 14.33 -39.78 -1.06
C ARG A 305 14.46 -38.86 0.14
N ASP A 306 15.58 -38.94 0.86
CA ASP A 306 15.82 -38.10 2.03
C ASP A 306 15.93 -36.61 1.67
N ALA A 307 16.59 -36.30 0.54
CA ALA A 307 16.66 -34.95 0.01
C ALA A 307 15.26 -34.41 -0.33
N LEU A 308 14.44 -35.18 -1.05
CA LEU A 308 13.08 -34.78 -1.40
C LEU A 308 12.20 -34.60 -0.14
N ILE A 309 12.26 -35.53 0.81
CA ILE A 309 11.54 -35.41 2.09
C ILE A 309 11.97 -34.15 2.84
N GLY A 310 13.27 -33.84 2.85
CA GLY A 310 13.81 -32.63 3.45
C GLY A 310 13.28 -31.35 2.79
N GLN A 311 13.22 -31.34 1.46
CA GLN A 311 12.68 -30.23 0.66
C GLN A 311 11.17 -30.06 0.85
N LEU A 312 10.40 -31.15 0.81
CA LEU A 312 8.96 -31.14 1.12
C LEU A 312 8.70 -30.62 2.53
N ALA A 313 9.50 -31.03 3.51
CA ALA A 313 9.41 -30.52 4.87
C ALA A 313 9.70 -29.02 4.97
N ALA A 314 10.72 -28.54 4.24
CA ALA A 314 11.00 -27.13 4.15
C ALA A 314 9.86 -26.37 3.46
N ALA A 315 9.24 -26.94 2.43
CA ALA A 315 8.13 -26.35 1.71
C ALA A 315 6.87 -26.26 2.59
N VAL A 316 6.51 -27.33 3.31
CA VAL A 316 5.41 -27.31 4.30
C VAL A 316 5.64 -26.24 5.37
N ARG A 317 6.86 -26.16 5.93
CA ARG A 317 7.19 -25.12 6.93
C ARG A 317 7.05 -23.71 6.35
N ASN A 318 7.58 -23.45 5.15
CA ASN A 318 7.52 -22.12 4.53
C ASN A 318 6.12 -21.75 4.02
N ALA A 319 5.31 -22.74 3.60
CA ALA A 319 3.91 -22.55 3.25
C ALA A 319 3.08 -22.08 4.46
N ASP A 320 3.40 -22.55 5.68
CA ASP A 320 2.77 -22.06 6.91
C ASP A 320 3.06 -20.57 7.17
N TRP A 321 4.29 -20.12 6.86
CA TRP A 321 4.67 -18.71 6.93
C TRP A 321 4.05 -17.85 5.82
N ALA A 322 3.80 -18.44 4.66
CA ALA A 322 3.18 -17.81 3.49
C ALA A 322 1.64 -17.60 3.63
N GLY A 323 1.00 -18.31 4.57
CA GLY A 323 -0.43 -18.17 4.88
C GLY A 323 -0.78 -16.88 5.66
N SER A 324 -2.07 -16.56 5.71
CA SER A 324 -2.58 -15.36 6.43
C SER A 324 -2.23 -15.39 7.94
N ARG A 325 -2.12 -16.59 8.51
CA ARG A 325 -1.75 -16.83 9.91
C ARG A 325 -0.24 -16.83 10.16
N GLY A 326 0.58 -17.17 9.16
CA GLY A 326 2.04 -17.14 9.23
C GLY A 326 2.61 -15.75 9.47
N GLU A 327 2.09 -14.76 8.74
CA GLU A 327 2.46 -13.34 8.90
C GLU A 327 2.12 -12.81 10.31
N LEU A 328 1.01 -13.29 10.89
CA LEU A 328 0.60 -12.99 12.27
C LEU A 328 1.52 -13.65 13.30
N ARG A 329 1.92 -14.91 13.09
CA ARG A 329 2.88 -15.61 13.96
C ARG A 329 4.28 -14.97 13.89
N ALA A 330 4.71 -14.51 12.72
CA ALA A 330 5.99 -13.81 12.56
C ALA A 330 6.00 -12.50 13.34
N SER A 331 4.93 -11.72 13.22
CA SER A 331 4.74 -10.49 13.98
C SER A 331 4.65 -10.77 15.50
N ALA A 332 3.97 -11.85 15.90
CA ALA A 332 3.86 -12.24 17.30
C ALA A 332 5.20 -12.76 17.88
N ALA A 333 5.96 -13.54 17.12
CA ALA A 333 7.29 -14.01 17.50
C ALA A 333 8.25 -12.83 17.69
N GLU A 334 8.17 -11.82 16.82
CA GLU A 334 8.95 -10.60 16.95
C GLU A 334 8.56 -9.79 18.19
N THR A 335 7.27 -9.75 18.57
CA THR A 335 6.87 -9.12 19.84
C THR A 335 7.36 -9.85 21.10
N ARG A 336 7.73 -11.13 21.00
CA ARG A 336 8.30 -11.92 22.11
C ARG A 336 9.79 -11.68 22.31
N LEU A 337 10.49 -11.10 21.34
CA LEU A 337 11.91 -10.76 21.50
C LEU A 337 12.09 -9.66 22.56
N PRO A 338 13.21 -9.64 23.29
CA PRO A 338 13.61 -8.49 24.11
C PRO A 338 13.57 -7.21 23.28
N ALA A 339 13.17 -6.08 23.89
CA ALA A 339 12.97 -4.81 23.18
C ALA A 339 14.21 -4.34 22.38
N THR A 340 15.41 -4.77 22.75
CA THR A 340 16.68 -4.49 22.08
C THR A 340 16.90 -5.28 20.79
N LEU A 341 16.27 -6.46 20.64
CA LEU A 341 16.36 -7.33 19.47
C LEU A 341 15.16 -7.18 18.53
N ARG A 342 14.17 -6.34 18.89
CA ARG A 342 13.07 -5.99 18.00
C ARG A 342 13.57 -4.98 16.97
N SER A 343 13.47 -5.35 15.69
CA SER A 343 13.69 -4.45 14.54
C SER A 343 12.83 -3.17 14.58
N THR A 344 11.81 -3.13 15.45
CA THR A 344 10.74 -2.12 15.57
C THR A 344 10.67 -1.45 16.94
N ALA A 345 11.78 -1.34 17.69
CA ALA A 345 11.78 -0.53 18.92
C ALA A 345 11.61 0.96 18.60
N ILE A 346 10.34 1.42 18.49
CA ILE A 346 9.93 2.81 18.15
C ILE A 346 10.78 3.85 18.89
N ARG A 347 11.00 3.63 20.20
CA ARG A 347 11.80 4.53 21.04
C ARG A 347 13.29 4.56 20.66
N ALA A 348 13.87 3.42 20.31
CA ALA A 348 15.27 3.35 19.87
C ALA A 348 15.44 4.01 18.50
N THR A 349 14.51 3.75 17.56
CA THR A 349 14.52 4.38 16.23
C THR A 349 14.35 5.90 16.31
N LEU A 350 13.43 6.38 17.16
CA LEU A 350 13.28 7.82 17.43
C LEU A 350 14.53 8.40 18.08
N ARG A 351 15.06 7.79 19.14
CA ARG A 351 16.26 8.28 19.83
C ARG A 351 17.47 8.35 18.90
N ALA A 352 17.65 7.36 18.03
CA ALA A 352 18.70 7.36 17.01
C ALA A 352 18.47 8.45 15.94
N SER A 353 17.20 8.73 15.61
CA SER A 353 16.84 9.71 14.59
C SER A 353 16.79 11.14 15.10
N LEU A 354 16.71 11.38 16.41
CA LEU A 354 16.72 12.70 17.06
C LEU A 354 18.15 13.24 17.20
N THR A 355 18.90 13.25 16.10
CA THR A 355 20.23 13.84 16.03
C THR A 355 20.32 14.77 14.81
N PRO A 356 21.01 15.93 14.89
CA PRO A 356 21.16 16.86 13.77
C PRO A 356 21.88 16.27 12.53
N ARG A 357 22.50 15.10 12.70
CA ARG A 357 23.15 14.34 11.64
C ARG A 357 22.17 13.45 10.87
N SER A 358 21.02 13.12 11.44
CA SER A 358 20.00 12.29 10.78
C SER A 358 19.32 13.06 9.65
N VAL A 359 19.18 12.39 8.49
CA VAL A 359 18.43 12.91 7.34
C VAL A 359 16.97 13.19 7.73
N ALA A 360 16.38 12.33 8.55
CA ALA A 360 15.01 12.49 8.99
C ALA A 360 14.81 13.69 9.92
N PHE A 361 15.75 13.97 10.83
CA PHE A 361 15.69 15.16 11.69
C PHE A 361 15.81 16.45 10.87
N ARG A 362 16.76 16.50 9.93
CA ARG A 362 16.92 17.65 9.04
C ARG A 362 15.68 17.88 8.19
N HIS A 363 15.09 16.81 7.68
CA HIS A 363 13.82 16.87 6.97
C HIS A 363 12.68 17.38 7.88
N ALA A 364 12.53 16.84 9.09
CA ALA A 364 11.54 17.29 10.06
C ALA A 364 11.65 18.78 10.40
N VAL A 365 12.87 19.27 10.64
CA VAL A 365 13.11 20.71 10.87
C VAL A 365 12.73 21.53 9.63
N ARG A 366 13.15 21.11 8.44
CA ARG A 366 12.79 21.80 7.19
C ARG A 366 11.27 21.81 6.97
N MET A 367 10.59 20.69 7.23
CA MET A 367 9.13 20.59 7.17
C MET A 367 8.46 21.57 8.13
N ALA A 368 8.88 21.60 9.39
CA ALA A 368 8.35 22.52 10.39
C ALA A 368 8.52 23.99 9.99
N VAL A 369 9.74 24.37 9.58
CA VAL A 369 10.05 25.75 9.18
C VAL A 369 9.28 26.13 7.91
N CYS A 370 9.32 25.32 6.85
CA CYS A 370 8.63 25.63 5.61
C CYS A 370 7.12 25.70 5.79
N LEU A 371 6.50 24.76 6.52
CA LEU A 371 5.06 24.75 6.74
C LEU A 371 4.60 25.96 7.56
N THR A 372 5.35 26.31 8.60
CA THR A 372 5.04 27.47 9.45
C THR A 372 5.26 28.79 8.71
N ALA A 373 6.37 28.92 7.95
CA ALA A 373 6.68 30.12 7.18
C ALA A 373 5.65 30.35 6.06
N THR A 374 5.27 29.30 5.35
CA THR A 374 4.24 29.39 4.29
C THR A 374 2.86 29.72 4.86
N LEU A 375 2.50 29.15 6.02
CA LEU A 375 1.27 29.52 6.70
C LEU A 375 1.28 30.98 7.18
N ALA A 376 2.36 31.42 7.83
CA ALA A 376 2.53 32.81 8.27
C ALA A 376 2.45 33.79 7.11
N LEU A 377 3.13 33.48 6.00
CA LEU A 377 3.09 34.28 4.78
C LEU A 377 1.68 34.34 4.18
N SER A 378 0.97 33.21 4.14
CA SER A 378 -0.40 33.16 3.62
C SER A 378 -1.40 33.97 4.44
N ARG A 379 -1.18 34.07 5.76
CA ARG A 379 -1.97 34.91 6.67
C ARG A 379 -1.58 36.38 6.57
N TRP A 380 -0.28 36.67 6.44
CA TRP A 380 0.20 38.05 6.36
C TRP A 380 -0.23 38.74 5.05
N LEU A 381 -0.31 37.98 3.95
CA LEU A 381 -0.74 38.48 2.65
C LEU A 381 -2.27 38.41 2.43
N ASP A 382 -3.03 37.95 3.43
CA ASP A 382 -4.50 37.73 3.34
C ASP A 382 -4.94 37.05 2.04
N LEU A 383 -4.20 36.03 1.61
CA LEU A 383 -4.44 35.38 0.33
C LEU A 383 -5.79 34.66 0.33
N PRO A 384 -6.62 34.85 -0.72
CA PRO A 384 -7.80 34.02 -0.93
C PRO A 384 -7.35 32.56 -1.05
N HIS A 385 -8.01 31.67 -0.31
CA HIS A 385 -7.64 30.25 -0.23
C HIS A 385 -6.16 30.00 0.13
N GLY A 386 -5.54 30.86 0.94
CA GLY A 386 -4.12 30.78 1.31
C GLY A 386 -3.66 29.46 1.94
N TYR A 387 -4.57 28.59 2.38
CA TYR A 387 -4.27 27.24 2.87
C TYR A 387 -3.57 26.33 1.83
N TRP A 388 -3.71 26.62 0.52
CA TRP A 388 -3.05 25.88 -0.55
C TRP A 388 -1.52 25.97 -0.52
N VAL A 389 -0.96 27.08 -0.01
CA VAL A 389 0.49 27.31 0.02
C VAL A 389 1.18 26.34 1.01
N PRO A 390 0.83 26.31 2.31
CA PRO A 390 1.33 25.32 3.25
C PRO A 390 0.97 23.87 2.87
N MET A 391 -0.23 23.61 2.33
CA MET A 391 -0.60 22.29 1.82
C MET A 391 0.38 21.81 0.74
N THR A 392 0.69 22.66 -0.24
CA THR A 392 1.60 22.33 -1.34
C THR A 392 3.03 22.16 -0.85
N ALA A 393 3.47 22.97 0.12
CA ALA A 393 4.77 22.80 0.77
C ALA A 393 4.89 21.42 1.44
N ALA A 394 3.86 20.99 2.19
CA ALA A 394 3.84 19.66 2.82
C ALA A 394 3.89 18.52 1.79
N ILE A 395 3.21 18.70 0.65
CA ILE A 395 3.11 17.70 -0.40
C ILE A 395 4.40 17.58 -1.22
N VAL A 396 5.09 18.69 -1.53
CA VAL A 396 6.25 18.71 -2.43
C VAL A 396 7.55 18.41 -1.68
N LEU A 397 7.66 18.83 -0.42
CA LEU A 397 8.89 18.70 0.34
C LEU A 397 9.17 17.21 0.61
N ARG A 398 10.34 16.75 0.16
CA ARG A 398 10.86 15.38 0.40
C ARG A 398 12.10 15.46 1.26
N ALA A 399 12.60 14.33 1.76
CA ALA A 399 13.87 14.31 2.50
C ALA A 399 15.06 14.64 1.56
N ASP A 400 14.99 14.16 0.32
CA ASP A 400 15.97 14.41 -0.75
C ASP A 400 15.61 15.67 -1.57
N PHE A 401 16.64 16.45 -1.97
CA PHE A 401 16.48 17.66 -2.77
C PHE A 401 16.03 17.38 -4.21
N ALA A 402 16.63 16.40 -4.88
CA ALA A 402 16.26 16.06 -6.26
C ALA A 402 14.81 15.55 -6.32
N ALA A 403 14.42 14.76 -5.32
CA ALA A 403 13.02 14.33 -5.17
C ALA A 403 12.08 15.52 -4.95
N THR A 404 12.48 16.51 -4.13
CA THR A 404 11.68 17.73 -3.91
C THR A 404 11.50 18.53 -5.20
N PHE A 405 12.56 18.70 -5.98
CA PHE A 405 12.50 19.42 -7.26
C PHE A 405 11.59 18.72 -8.27
N ASN A 406 11.74 17.40 -8.45
CA ASN A 406 10.91 16.62 -9.38
C ASN A 406 9.44 16.61 -8.96
N PHE A 407 9.16 16.39 -7.67
CA PHE A 407 7.78 16.47 -7.14
C PHE A 407 7.20 17.88 -7.27
N GLY A 408 8.02 18.92 -7.12
CA GLY A 408 7.62 20.31 -7.33
C GLY A 408 7.22 20.58 -8.77
N LEU A 409 8.05 20.18 -9.74
CA LEU A 409 7.75 20.34 -11.16
C LEU A 409 6.49 19.57 -11.57
N LEU A 410 6.38 18.29 -11.16
CA LEU A 410 5.20 17.47 -11.41
C LEU A 410 3.95 18.03 -10.73
N ARG A 411 4.08 18.65 -9.56
CA ARG A 411 2.98 19.31 -8.86
C ARG A 411 2.50 20.51 -9.67
N VAL A 412 3.39 21.41 -10.11
CA VAL A 412 3.04 22.59 -10.90
C VAL A 412 2.37 22.19 -12.22
N LEU A 413 2.98 21.28 -12.98
CA LEU A 413 2.41 20.80 -14.25
C LEU A 413 1.08 20.08 -14.03
N GLY A 414 1.02 19.23 -13.00
CA GLY A 414 -0.19 18.50 -12.64
C GLY A 414 -1.33 19.41 -12.20
N THR A 415 -1.07 20.46 -11.42
CA THR A 415 -2.11 21.41 -11.00
C THR A 415 -2.60 22.25 -12.17
N VAL A 416 -1.71 22.74 -13.04
CA VAL A 416 -2.12 23.49 -14.24
C VAL A 416 -2.97 22.61 -15.16
N LEU A 417 -2.51 21.39 -15.45
CA LEU A 417 -3.26 20.43 -16.26
C LEU A 417 -4.60 20.07 -15.59
N GLY A 418 -4.60 19.86 -14.28
CA GLY A 418 -5.78 19.54 -13.50
C GLY A 418 -6.83 20.65 -13.55
N LEU A 419 -6.42 21.91 -13.38
CA LEU A 419 -7.31 23.06 -13.48
C LEU A 419 -7.91 23.17 -14.88
N VAL A 420 -7.07 23.18 -15.93
CA VAL A 420 -7.54 23.26 -17.33
C VAL A 420 -8.52 22.13 -17.67
N LEU A 421 -8.16 20.89 -17.33
CA LEU A 421 -8.97 19.71 -17.60
C LEU A 421 -10.30 19.75 -16.83
N THR A 422 -10.27 20.14 -15.56
CA THR A 422 -11.48 20.20 -14.72
C THR A 422 -12.41 21.30 -15.18
N THR A 423 -11.90 22.50 -15.49
CA THR A 423 -12.70 23.60 -16.04
C THR A 423 -13.34 23.20 -17.38
N MET A 424 -12.60 22.53 -18.26
CA MET A 424 -13.14 22.00 -19.52
C MET A 424 -14.23 20.95 -19.27
N LEU A 425 -13.99 19.99 -18.38
CA LEU A 425 -14.98 18.95 -18.04
C LEU A 425 -16.25 19.55 -17.43
N LEU A 426 -16.11 20.53 -16.54
CA LEU A 426 -17.24 21.23 -15.92
C LEU A 426 -18.05 22.00 -16.98
N SER A 427 -17.41 22.64 -17.97
CA SER A 427 -18.12 23.36 -19.03
C SER A 427 -18.99 22.47 -19.94
N ILE A 428 -18.69 21.16 -19.99
CA ILE A 428 -19.45 20.17 -20.77
C ILE A 428 -20.49 19.46 -19.90
N THR A 429 -20.28 19.44 -18.58
CA THR A 429 -21.14 18.74 -17.64
C THR A 429 -22.41 19.56 -17.41
N PRO A 430 -23.61 18.94 -17.40
CA PRO A 430 -24.83 19.66 -17.07
C PRO A 430 -24.74 20.33 -15.69
N ASP A 431 -25.38 21.50 -15.53
CA ASP A 431 -25.49 22.25 -14.27
C ASP A 431 -26.39 21.55 -13.23
N GLN A 432 -26.13 20.27 -12.97
CA GLN A 432 -26.82 19.42 -12.02
C GLN A 432 -25.81 18.93 -10.98
N PRO A 433 -26.11 19.05 -9.68
CA PRO A 433 -25.15 18.71 -8.64
C PRO A 433 -24.78 17.21 -8.66
N TRP A 434 -25.68 16.34 -9.12
CA TRP A 434 -25.42 14.91 -9.32
C TRP A 434 -24.42 14.63 -10.45
N ALA A 435 -24.38 15.48 -11.48
CA ALA A 435 -23.41 15.35 -12.57
C ALA A 435 -21.99 15.73 -12.10
N HIS A 436 -21.87 16.80 -11.30
CA HIS A 436 -20.61 17.17 -10.63
C HIS A 436 -20.12 16.08 -9.68
N LEU A 437 -21.03 15.44 -8.94
CA LEU A 437 -20.70 14.31 -8.07
C LEU A 437 -20.18 13.09 -8.86
N ALA A 438 -20.79 12.78 -10.00
CA ALA A 438 -20.36 11.70 -10.89
C ALA A 438 -18.97 11.98 -11.48
N LEU A 439 -18.72 13.22 -11.92
CA LEU A 439 -17.40 13.65 -12.39
C LEU A 439 -16.35 13.56 -11.28
N MET A 440 -16.68 13.99 -10.06
CA MET A 440 -15.82 13.84 -8.89
C MET A 440 -15.48 12.37 -8.62
N ALA A 441 -16.45 11.46 -8.78
CA ALA A 441 -16.22 10.03 -8.64
C ALA A 441 -15.20 9.52 -9.66
N VAL A 442 -15.33 9.91 -10.93
CA VAL A 442 -14.38 9.54 -12.00
C VAL A 442 -12.98 10.07 -11.72
N LEU A 443 -12.85 11.34 -11.30
CA LEU A 443 -11.55 11.94 -10.97
C LEU A 443 -10.92 11.30 -9.73
N CYS A 444 -11.71 11.01 -8.70
CA CYS A 444 -11.25 10.28 -7.52
C CYS A 444 -10.76 8.87 -7.88
N MET A 445 -11.47 8.19 -8.78
CA MET A 445 -11.10 6.88 -9.32
C MET A 445 -9.78 6.94 -10.09
N ALA A 446 -9.64 7.93 -10.98
CA ALA A 446 -8.42 8.20 -11.73
C ALA A 446 -7.24 8.50 -10.80
N PHE A 447 -7.43 9.36 -9.79
CA PHE A 447 -6.41 9.65 -8.79
C PHE A 447 -5.95 8.36 -8.07
N ARG A 448 -6.88 7.56 -7.55
CA ARG A 448 -6.53 6.33 -6.80
C ARG A 448 -5.82 5.30 -7.66
N TYR A 449 -6.18 5.18 -8.94
CA TYR A 449 -5.57 4.27 -9.90
C TYR A 449 -4.18 4.74 -10.34
N LEU A 450 -4.02 6.02 -10.65
CA LEU A 450 -2.80 6.59 -11.22
C LEU A 450 -1.77 7.03 -10.16
N ALA A 451 -2.13 7.13 -8.88
CA ALA A 451 -1.23 7.57 -7.81
C ALA A 451 0.06 6.74 -7.71
N GLY A 452 0.03 5.45 -8.05
CA GLY A 452 1.22 4.59 -8.10
C GLY A 452 1.93 4.57 -9.47
N ALA A 453 1.26 5.04 -10.51
CA ALA A 453 1.71 4.99 -11.90
C ALA A 453 2.50 6.23 -12.31
N HIS A 454 1.92 7.42 -12.09
CA HIS A 454 2.54 8.70 -12.41
C HIS A 454 1.98 9.82 -11.53
N TYR A 455 2.85 10.41 -10.70
CA TYR A 455 2.43 11.39 -9.70
C TYR A 455 1.80 12.65 -10.32
N GLY A 456 2.32 13.17 -11.44
CA GLY A 456 1.77 14.39 -12.06
C GLY A 456 0.33 14.24 -12.57
N ILE A 457 -0.03 13.08 -13.14
CA ILE A 457 -1.39 12.83 -13.63
C ILE A 457 -2.33 12.58 -12.45
N ALA A 458 -1.84 11.87 -11.42
CA ALA A 458 -2.57 11.71 -10.17
C ALA A 458 -2.87 13.06 -9.50
N VAL A 459 -1.90 13.99 -9.50
CA VAL A 459 -2.11 15.35 -9.01
C VAL A 459 -3.18 16.08 -9.82
N ALA A 460 -3.18 15.97 -11.15
CA ALA A 460 -4.21 16.59 -11.98
C ALA A 460 -5.63 16.11 -11.60
N ALA A 461 -5.80 14.80 -11.43
CA ALA A 461 -7.07 14.22 -11.00
C ALA A 461 -7.45 14.61 -9.56
N LEU A 462 -6.48 14.69 -8.65
CA LEU A 462 -6.68 15.14 -7.27
C LEU A 462 -7.10 16.61 -7.22
N THR A 463 -6.44 17.49 -7.97
CA THR A 463 -6.79 18.91 -8.05
C THR A 463 -8.22 19.07 -8.53
N GLY A 464 -8.62 18.37 -9.59
CA GLY A 464 -10.00 18.40 -10.07
C GLY A 464 -11.01 17.89 -9.03
N THR A 465 -10.67 16.83 -8.31
CA THR A 465 -11.50 16.31 -7.20
C THR A 465 -11.71 17.38 -6.13
N VAL A 466 -10.64 18.09 -5.72
CA VAL A 466 -10.72 19.13 -4.70
C VAL A 466 -11.46 20.37 -5.19
N VAL A 467 -11.26 20.80 -6.44
CA VAL A 467 -11.99 21.94 -7.03
C VAL A 467 -13.49 21.67 -7.04
N ILE A 468 -13.91 20.47 -7.44
CA ILE A 468 -15.34 20.09 -7.39
C ILE A 468 -15.82 20.05 -5.94
N LEU A 469 -15.01 19.55 -5.01
CA LEU A 469 -15.36 19.53 -3.58
C LEU A 469 -15.55 20.95 -3.03
N LEU A 470 -14.72 21.92 -3.41
CA LEU A 470 -14.88 23.34 -3.06
C LEU A 470 -16.12 23.96 -3.70
N SER A 471 -16.50 23.53 -4.92
CA SER A 471 -17.76 23.99 -5.54
C SER A 471 -18.99 23.61 -4.73
N PHE A 472 -18.94 22.48 -4.01
CA PHE A 472 -19.98 22.06 -3.08
C PHE A 472 -19.96 22.82 -1.75
N GLU A 473 -18.90 23.55 -1.39
CA GLU A 473 -18.90 24.47 -0.24
C GLU A 473 -19.56 25.82 -0.56
N GLY A 474 -19.99 26.04 -1.81
CA GLY A 474 -20.63 27.29 -2.25
C GLY A 474 -19.66 28.30 -2.89
N VAL A 475 -18.43 27.88 -3.21
CA VAL A 475 -17.49 28.68 -4.01
C VAL A 475 -17.80 28.43 -5.48
N ALA A 476 -18.14 29.47 -6.24
CA ALA A 476 -18.42 29.31 -7.66
C ALA A 476 -17.18 28.74 -8.39
N PRO A 477 -17.32 27.78 -9.34
CA PRO A 477 -16.17 27.09 -9.95
C PRO A 477 -15.16 28.02 -10.65
N ASP A 478 -15.63 29.16 -11.15
CA ASP A 478 -14.87 30.26 -11.72
C ASP A 478 -14.05 31.03 -10.67
N ALA A 479 -14.61 31.21 -9.46
CA ALA A 479 -13.92 31.81 -8.32
C ALA A 479 -12.94 30.86 -7.60
N ALA A 480 -13.09 29.54 -7.78
CA ALA A 480 -12.18 28.54 -7.22
C ALA A 480 -10.87 28.37 -8.04
N VAL A 481 -10.84 28.89 -9.27
CA VAL A 481 -9.72 28.78 -10.22
C VAL A 481 -8.81 30.03 -10.20
N LEU A 482 -9.33 31.18 -9.74
CA LEU A 482 -8.63 32.46 -9.58
C LEU A 482 -8.22 32.68 -8.12
#